data_AF-S8DL12-F1
#
_entry.id   AF-S8DL12-F1
#
_cell.length_a   1.000
_cell.length_b   1.000
_cell.length_c   1.000
_cell.angle_alpha   90.00
_cell.angle_beta   90.00
_cell.angle_gamma   90.00
#
_symmetry.space_group_name_H-M   'P 1'
#
loop_
_entity.id
_entity.type
_entity.pdbx_description
1 polymer ?
#
loop_
_entity_poly.entity_id
_entity_poly.type
_entity_poly.pdbx_seq_one_letter_code
_entity_poly.pdbx_strand_id
1 'polypeptide(L)'
;RRLLYNEPDSRDASVESLAQLHCKKRGYTDILLPRFYCDLNPIEQCWGYAKRKYREYPPSSLEADLERNVSTAMNTPRRTSRSHHVR
;
A
#
# COMPACT_ATOMS: atom_id res chain seq x y z
N ARG A 1 12.60 -0.65 -20.75
CA ARG A 1 13.43 -1.52 -19.89
C ARG A 1 12.63 -2.77 -19.53
N ARG A 2 12.64 -3.80 -20.38
CA ARG A 2 11.98 -5.11 -20.17
C ARG A 2 13.05 -6.11 -19.77
N LEU A 3 13.16 -6.49 -18.50
CA LEU A 3 14.14 -7.50 -18.05
C LEU A 3 13.70 -8.35 -16.85
N LEU A 4 12.42 -8.36 -16.45
CA LEU A 4 11.94 -9.15 -15.30
C LEU A 4 10.60 -9.86 -15.57
N TYR A 5 10.37 -10.39 -16.78
CA TYR A 5 9.04 -10.90 -17.18
C TYR A 5 8.91 -12.43 -17.33
N ASN A 6 9.97 -13.24 -17.13
CA ASN A 6 9.92 -14.65 -17.58
C ASN A 6 10.18 -15.74 -16.51
N GLU A 7 10.07 -15.46 -15.21
CA GLU A 7 10.09 -16.52 -14.20
C GLU A 7 8.67 -17.08 -14.02
N PRO A 8 8.46 -18.42 -14.01
CA PRO A 8 7.14 -19.00 -13.76
C PRO A 8 6.70 -18.60 -12.36
N ASP A 9 5.70 -17.72 -12.30
CA ASP A 9 5.20 -17.04 -11.09
C ASP A 9 4.54 -17.99 -10.05
N SER A 10 4.67 -19.30 -10.27
CA SER A 10 3.90 -20.37 -9.61
C SER A 10 4.74 -21.38 -8.83
N ARG A 11 6.07 -21.42 -8.95
CA ARG A 11 6.88 -22.40 -8.19
C ARG A 11 6.98 -22.07 -6.69
N ASP A 12 7.12 -20.79 -6.34
CA ASP A 12 7.28 -20.37 -4.94
C ASP A 12 5.96 -20.10 -4.20
N ALA A 13 4.83 -19.92 -4.90
CA ALA A 13 3.52 -19.69 -4.28
C ALA A 13 2.94 -20.92 -3.56
N SER A 14 3.56 -22.08 -3.73
CA SER A 14 3.14 -23.35 -3.11
C SER A 14 3.63 -23.52 -1.67
N VAL A 15 4.62 -22.73 -1.23
CA VAL A 15 5.19 -22.80 0.12
C VAL A 15 4.67 -21.63 0.94
N GLU A 16 3.97 -21.94 2.03
CA GLU A 16 3.48 -20.95 2.96
C GLU A 16 4.64 -20.31 3.75
N SER A 17 4.70 -18.98 3.75
CA SER A 17 5.68 -18.22 4.50
C SER A 17 5.35 -18.18 6.00
N LEU A 18 6.37 -17.94 6.84
CA LEU A 18 6.19 -17.72 8.28
C LEU A 18 5.19 -16.59 8.59
N ALA A 19 5.18 -15.54 7.77
CA ALA A 19 4.26 -14.41 7.92
C ALA A 19 2.80 -14.84 7.66
N GLN A 20 2.54 -15.60 6.59
CA GLN A 20 1.21 -16.16 6.29
C GLN A 20 0.74 -17.08 7.40
N LEU A 21 1.59 -18.01 7.86
CA LEU A 21 1.25 -18.91 8.97
C LEU A 21 0.90 -18.12 10.25
N HIS A 22 1.65 -17.07 10.54
CA HIS A 22 1.41 -16.21 11.69
C HIS A 22 0.09 -15.42 11.58
N CYS A 23 -0.23 -14.92 10.40
CA CYS A 23 -1.51 -14.25 10.10
C CYS A 23 -2.69 -15.21 10.23
N LYS A 24 -2.58 -16.41 9.65
CA LYS A 24 -3.61 -17.46 9.72
C LYS A 24 -3.87 -17.93 11.15
N LYS A 25 -2.82 -18.09 11.97
CA LYS A 25 -2.96 -18.41 13.41
C LYS A 25 -3.77 -17.37 14.18
N ARG A 26 -3.86 -16.13 13.69
CA ARG A 26 -4.68 -15.06 14.28
C ARG A 26 -6.04 -14.88 13.59
N GLY A 27 -6.38 -15.72 12.62
CA GLY A 27 -7.64 -15.65 11.88
C GLY A 27 -7.67 -14.60 10.77
N TYR A 28 -6.51 -14.09 10.32
CA TYR A 28 -6.46 -13.21 9.15
C TYR A 28 -6.43 -14.02 7.85
N THR A 29 -7.08 -13.46 6.82
CA THR A 29 -7.04 -13.98 5.45
C THR A 29 -5.98 -13.23 4.66
N ASP A 30 -5.04 -13.98 4.08
CA ASP A 30 -3.98 -13.40 3.25
C ASP A 30 -4.51 -12.99 1.86
N ILE A 31 -4.11 -11.80 1.40
CA ILE A 31 -4.30 -11.37 0.01
C ILE A 31 -2.94 -11.38 -0.67
N LEU A 32 -2.74 -12.35 -1.57
CA LEU A 32 -1.52 -12.44 -2.37
C LEU A 32 -1.61 -11.49 -3.57
N LEU A 33 -0.65 -10.58 -3.68
CA LEU A 33 -0.53 -9.68 -4.83
C LEU A 33 0.55 -10.22 -5.79
N PRO A 34 0.31 -10.19 -7.11
CA PRO A 34 1.32 -10.55 -8.11
C PRO A 34 2.61 -9.74 -7.97
N ARG A 35 3.76 -10.38 -8.21
CA ARG A 35 5.07 -9.72 -8.12
C ARG A 35 5.18 -8.60 -9.15
N PHE A 36 5.73 -7.45 -8.74
CA PHE A 36 5.97 -6.27 -9.58
C PHE A 36 4.73 -5.52 -10.09
N TYR A 37 3.54 -5.75 -9.50
CA TYR A 37 2.32 -4.98 -9.79
C TYR A 37 1.95 -4.09 -8.60
N CYS A 38 2.80 -3.10 -8.29
CA CYS A 38 2.58 -2.18 -7.17
C CYS A 38 1.27 -1.39 -7.29
N ASP A 39 0.78 -1.14 -8.51
CA ASP A 39 -0.50 -0.46 -8.77
C ASP A 39 -1.72 -1.20 -8.19
N LEU A 40 -1.61 -2.53 -7.98
CA LEU A 40 -2.65 -3.34 -7.36
C LEU A 40 -2.66 -3.22 -5.83
N ASN A 41 -1.58 -2.74 -5.21
CA ASN A 41 -1.53 -2.58 -3.76
C ASN A 41 -2.25 -1.27 -3.36
N PRO A 42 -3.39 -1.34 -2.65
CA PRO A 42 -4.15 -0.15 -2.29
C PRO A 42 -3.36 0.84 -1.42
N ILE A 43 -2.31 0.37 -0.72
CA ILE A 43 -1.45 1.24 0.09
C ILE A 43 -0.69 2.26 -0.77
N GLU A 44 -0.34 1.92 -2.01
CA GLU A 44 0.39 2.82 -2.91
C GLU A 44 -0.48 4.02 -3.31
N GLN A 45 -1.79 3.81 -3.46
CA GLN A 45 -2.73 4.91 -3.71
C GLN A 45 -2.89 5.81 -2.49
N CYS A 46 -2.90 5.23 -1.28
CA CYS A 46 -2.93 6.00 -0.02
C CYS A 46 -1.67 6.85 0.13
N TRP A 47 -0.49 6.25 -0.03
CA TRP A 47 0.79 6.96 0.04
C TRP A 47 0.96 7.99 -1.06
N GLY A 48 0.53 7.69 -2.29
CA GLY A 48 0.56 8.64 -3.40
C GLY A 48 -0.27 9.90 -3.11
N TYR A 49 -1.48 9.71 -2.58
CA TYR A 49 -2.35 10.82 -2.18
C TYR A 49 -1.77 11.61 -1.00
N ALA A 50 -1.31 10.91 0.05
CA ALA A 50 -0.70 11.55 1.22
C ALA A 50 0.56 12.33 0.85
N LYS A 51 1.46 11.78 0.01
CA LYS A 51 2.65 12.51 -0.48
C LYS A 51 2.28 13.76 -1.26
N ARG A 52 1.21 13.71 -2.08
CA ARG A 52 0.71 14.90 -2.78
C ARG A 52 0.23 15.96 -1.78
N LYS A 53 -0.52 15.57 -0.76
CA LYS A 53 -0.98 16.48 0.31
C LYS A 53 0.16 17.02 1.15
N TYR A 54 1.14 16.19 1.46
CA TYR A 54 2.32 16.59 2.21
C TYR A 54 3.08 17.74 1.54
N ARG A 55 3.18 17.72 0.20
CA ARG A 55 3.84 18.77 -0.59
C ARG A 55 3.11 20.13 -0.57
N GLU A 56 1.88 20.19 -0.07
CA GLU A 56 1.13 21.44 0.12
C GLU A 56 1.53 22.15 1.43
N TYR A 57 2.22 21.48 2.38
CA TYR A 57 2.68 22.10 3.63
C TYR A 57 3.98 22.89 3.45
N PRO A 58 4.25 23.87 4.34
CA PRO A 58 5.53 24.59 4.34
C PRO A 58 6.72 23.63 4.54
N PRO A 59 7.86 23.89 3.88
CA PRO A 59 9.09 23.15 4.16
C PRO A 59 9.54 23.41 5.59
N SER A 60 10.00 22.37 6.28
CA SER A 60 10.60 22.45 7.61
C SER A 60 11.77 21.48 7.72
N SER A 61 12.72 21.78 8.59
CA SER A 61 13.81 20.89 9.01
C SER A 61 13.58 20.31 10.41
N LEU A 62 12.53 20.74 11.12
CA LEU A 62 12.21 20.27 12.46
C LEU A 62 11.41 18.96 12.37
N GLU A 63 11.89 17.93 13.05
CA GLU A 63 11.24 16.61 13.09
C GLU A 63 9.76 16.69 13.51
N ALA A 64 9.46 17.48 14.54
CA ALA A 64 8.09 17.68 15.02
C ALA A 64 7.15 18.27 13.93
N ASP A 65 7.66 19.13 13.05
CA ASP A 65 6.88 19.64 11.92
C ASP A 65 6.68 18.56 10.86
N LEU A 66 7.72 17.79 10.54
CA LEU A 66 7.66 16.70 9.58
C LEU A 66 6.64 15.65 10.01
N GLU A 67 6.69 15.23 11.28
CA GLU A 67 5.74 14.28 11.88
C GLU A 67 4.31 14.79 11.79
N ARG A 68 4.05 16.01 12.26
CA ARG A 68 2.71 16.62 12.20
C ARG A 68 2.21 16.71 10.76
N ASN A 69 3.06 17.13 9.82
CA ASN A 69 2.70 17.26 8.42
C ASN A 69 2.39 15.90 7.79
N VAL A 70 3.16 14.84 8.08
CA VAL A 70 2.88 13.47 7.61
C VAL A 70 1.57 12.96 8.20
N SER A 71 1.37 13.08 9.52
CA SER A 71 0.12 12.63 10.18
C SER A 71 -1.10 13.35 9.60
N THR A 72 -1.00 14.66 9.36
CA THR A 72 -2.11 15.45 8.78
C THR A 72 -2.37 15.03 7.33
N ALA A 73 -1.32 14.83 6.52
CA ALA A 73 -1.44 14.38 5.14
C ALA A 73 -2.09 12.99 5.03
N MET A 74 -1.70 12.06 5.91
CA MET A 74 -2.21 10.68 5.94
C MET A 74 -3.68 10.62 6.34
N ASN A 75 -4.12 11.49 7.25
CA ASN A 75 -5.50 11.57 7.70
C ASN A 75 -6.41 12.38 6.75
N THR A 76 -5.86 12.91 5.64
CA THR A 76 -6.66 13.67 4.69
C THR A 76 -7.59 12.72 3.91
N PRO A 77 -8.93 12.91 3.95
CA PRO A 77 -9.86 12.04 3.27
C PRO A 77 -9.60 11.99 1.76
N ARG A 78 -9.26 10.81 1.25
CA ARG A 78 -9.25 10.56 -0.20
C ARG A 78 -10.70 10.32 -0.64
N ARG A 79 -11.23 11.17 -1.54
CA ARG A 79 -12.47 10.83 -2.26
C ARG A 79 -12.22 9.56 -3.05
N THR A 80 -12.70 8.43 -2.55
CA THR A 80 -12.75 7.19 -3.32
C THR A 80 -14.00 7.22 -4.16
N SER A 81 -13.86 7.15 -5.48
CA SER A 81 -14.97 6.85 -6.38
C SER A 81 -15.41 5.41 -6.15
N ARG A 82 -16.16 5.16 -5.08
CA ARG A 82 -16.89 3.91 -4.84
C ARG A 82 -18.30 4.26 -4.37
N SER A 83 -19.10 4.78 -5.29
CA SER A 83 -20.52 4.45 -5.31
C SER A 83 -20.64 3.03 -5.85
N HIS A 84 -20.33 2.03 -5.03
CA HIS A 84 -20.81 0.69 -5.31
C HIS A 84 -22.27 0.66 -4.86
N HIS A 85 -23.16 0.95 -5.80
CA HIS A 85 -24.57 0.57 -5.71
C HIS A 85 -24.59 -0.96 -5.58
N VAL A 86 -24.75 -1.44 -4.35
CA VAL A 86 -25.16 -2.82 -4.10
C VAL A 86 -26.66 -2.82 -4.31
N ARG A 87 -27.11 -3.41 -5.43
CA ARG A 87 -28.47 -3.92 -5.58
C ARG A 87 -28.53 -5.31 -4.97
#